data_AF-A0A5E4PYC5-F1
#
_entry.id   AF-A0A5E4PYC5-F1
#
_cell.length_a   1.000
_cell.length_b   1.000
_cell.length_c   1.000
_cell.angle_alpha   90.00
_cell.angle_beta   90.00
_cell.angle_gamma   90.00
#
_symmetry.space_group_name_H-M   'P 1'
#
loop_
_entity.id
_entity.type
_entity.pdbx_description
1 polymer ?
#
loop_
_entity_poly.entity_id
_entity_poly.type
_entity_poly.pdbx_seq_one_letter_code
_entity_poly.pdbx_strand_id
1 'polypeptide(L)'
;MLRSLKQLLYRRFNYADSPIYKNKIINQYSSGSTQMNSVIPLKFANAMEKSNFLLPNNQRFVELDKSPRIFSLLHRIFVGEPLEDLKRNAIASGVTEDDFQAFLVYAGGVFANSGNYKGFGDTKFVPNLSDGSFELIVKSSKAYKNDSTHLSKLWQNTRSTIYSITPRLTSLGLADKAFLVYAGGVFANSGNYKGFGDTKFVPNLSDGSFELIVKSSKAYKSDSTHLSKLWQNTRSTIYSITPRLTSLGLADKGVTTYFSSNCTESDSNLVNDWMKTKRIEAYMCRTFKTTAEDGSTYNIFFRIRTTIVETSPKPPLTMDKEKYKGAYFEVTRGDYSPLLKLVNENLSKAMEYAANDNEKNMIKHYINSIKVL
;
A
#
# COMPACT_ATOMS: atom_id res chain seq x y z
N MET A 1 15.84 0.39 -38.98
CA MET A 1 15.40 1.34 -37.94
C MET A 1 14.84 0.61 -36.71
N LEU A 2 15.59 -0.37 -36.18
CA LEU A 2 15.19 -1.26 -35.07
C LEU A 2 16.41 -1.68 -34.20
N ARG A 3 17.51 -0.90 -34.23
CA ARG A 3 18.77 -1.24 -33.54
C ARG A 3 19.25 -0.22 -32.50
N SER A 4 18.59 0.92 -32.30
CA SER A 4 19.04 1.94 -31.32
C SER A 4 18.39 1.87 -29.93
N LEU A 5 17.40 0.99 -29.70
CA LEU A 5 16.72 0.86 -28.39
C LEU A 5 17.34 -0.18 -27.45
N LYS A 6 18.36 -0.93 -27.89
CA LYS A 6 19.03 -1.95 -27.06
C LYS A 6 20.23 -1.44 -26.24
N GLN A 7 20.71 -0.22 -26.48
CA GLN A 7 21.91 0.30 -25.79
C GLN A 7 21.63 1.14 -24.54
N LEU A 8 20.36 1.43 -24.21
CA LEU A 8 20.00 2.15 -22.98
C LEU A 8 19.76 1.25 -21.76
N LEU A 9 19.87 -0.08 -21.91
CA LEU A 9 19.58 -1.04 -20.83
C LEU A 9 20.78 -1.44 -19.95
N TYR A 10 21.96 -0.85 -20.16
CA TYR A 10 23.13 -1.16 -19.33
C TYR A 10 23.94 0.09 -19.02
N ARG A 11 23.51 0.84 -18.00
CA ARG A 11 24.37 1.65 -17.12
C ARG A 11 23.57 2.00 -15.85
N ARG A 12 23.93 1.38 -14.72
CA ARG A 12 23.51 1.80 -13.37
C ARG A 12 24.03 3.23 -13.14
N PHE A 13 23.22 4.14 -12.60
CA PHE A 13 23.60 5.14 -11.59
C PHE A 13 22.34 5.78 -10.95
N ASN A 14 22.50 6.27 -9.73
CA ASN A 14 21.48 6.57 -8.72
C ASN A 14 20.46 7.68 -9.08
N TYR A 15 19.24 7.38 -9.52
CA TYR A 15 18.07 8.30 -9.40
C TYR A 15 16.74 7.51 -9.36
N ALA A 16 15.68 8.14 -8.85
CA ALA A 16 14.38 7.52 -8.58
C ALA A 16 13.63 7.12 -9.86
N ASP A 17 13.78 5.87 -10.29
CA ASP A 17 12.98 5.29 -11.36
C ASP A 17 11.54 5.03 -10.88
N SER A 18 10.54 5.64 -11.53
CA SER A 18 9.17 5.12 -11.49
C SER A 18 9.07 4.03 -12.56
N PRO A 19 8.82 2.76 -12.20
CA PRO A 19 8.82 1.69 -13.19
C PRO A 19 7.59 1.83 -14.10
N ILE A 20 7.82 2.16 -15.38
CA ILE A 20 6.78 2.22 -16.41
C ILE A 20 6.67 0.85 -17.08
N TYR A 21 5.53 0.18 -16.91
CA TYR A 21 5.24 -1.08 -17.60
C TYR A 21 4.29 -0.84 -18.78
N LYS A 22 4.65 -1.33 -19.96
CA LYS A 22 3.80 -1.28 -21.15
C LYS A 22 2.94 -2.54 -21.23
N ASN A 23 1.63 -2.39 -21.25
CA ASN A 23 0.72 -3.48 -21.56
C ASN A 23 0.94 -3.96 -23.01
N LYS A 24 1.32 -5.23 -23.19
CA LYS A 24 1.68 -5.81 -24.49
C LYS A 24 0.46 -6.43 -25.18
N ILE A 25 -0.52 -5.60 -25.57
CA ILE A 25 -1.74 -6.03 -26.28
C ILE A 25 -1.53 -5.96 -27.81
N ILE A 26 -0.52 -6.65 -28.34
CA ILE A 26 -0.20 -6.62 -29.79
C ILE A 26 -0.84 -7.81 -30.53
N ASN A 27 -0.97 -8.97 -29.87
CA ASN A 27 -1.41 -10.21 -30.50
C ASN A 27 -2.93 -10.46 -30.47
N GLN A 28 -3.71 -9.66 -29.73
CA GLN A 28 -5.18 -9.82 -29.65
C GLN A 28 -5.94 -9.11 -30.78
N TYR A 29 -5.35 -8.09 -31.40
CA TYR A 29 -6.00 -7.33 -32.49
C TYR A 29 -5.58 -7.76 -33.90
N SER A 30 -4.54 -8.59 -34.03
CA SER A 30 -4.00 -9.08 -35.31
C SER A 30 -4.72 -10.31 -35.86
N SER A 31 -5.60 -10.95 -35.09
CA SER A 31 -6.35 -12.15 -35.48
C SER A 31 -7.82 -11.89 -35.86
N GLY A 32 -8.26 -10.63 -35.94
CA GLY A 32 -9.65 -10.25 -36.24
C GLY A 32 -9.83 -9.72 -37.67
N SER A 33 -10.84 -10.22 -38.38
CA SER A 33 -11.21 -9.78 -39.73
C SER A 33 -11.47 -8.27 -39.85
N THR A 34 -11.07 -7.74 -41.00
CA THR A 34 -10.99 -6.33 -41.34
C THR A 34 -12.36 -5.64 -41.39
N GLN A 35 -12.40 -4.40 -40.88
CA GLN A 35 -13.48 -3.38 -40.88
C GLN A 35 -14.54 -3.37 -39.77
N MET A 36 -15.09 -4.48 -39.25
CA MET A 36 -16.12 -4.39 -38.18
C MET A 36 -15.60 -4.47 -36.74
N ASN A 37 -14.45 -5.12 -36.51
CA ASN A 37 -13.93 -5.39 -35.16
C ASN A 37 -13.02 -4.30 -34.56
N SER A 38 -12.64 -3.26 -35.31
CA SER A 38 -11.79 -2.17 -34.78
C SER A 38 -12.58 -0.97 -34.26
N VAL A 39 -13.82 -0.76 -34.74
CA VAL A 39 -14.59 0.45 -34.42
C VAL A 39 -15.25 0.39 -33.05
N ILE A 40 -15.76 -0.78 -32.65
CA ILE A 40 -16.45 -0.96 -31.35
C ILE A 40 -15.45 -0.87 -30.19
N PRO A 41 -14.30 -1.59 -30.18
CA PRO A 41 -13.30 -1.45 -29.12
C PRO A 41 -12.70 -0.05 -29.06
N LEU A 42 -12.51 0.62 -30.19
CA LEU A 42 -12.01 2.01 -30.22
C LEU A 42 -13.04 3.00 -29.68
N LYS A 43 -14.33 2.82 -29.98
CA LYS A 43 -15.42 3.63 -29.38
C LYS A 43 -15.56 3.35 -27.88
N PHE A 44 -15.42 2.10 -27.45
CA PHE A 44 -15.42 1.73 -26.03
C PHE A 44 -14.19 2.25 -25.28
N ALA A 45 -13.01 2.18 -25.88
CA ALA A 45 -11.77 2.74 -25.31
C ALA A 45 -11.86 4.26 -25.23
N ASN A 46 -12.36 4.95 -26.27
CA ASN A 46 -12.61 6.39 -26.24
C ASN A 46 -13.68 6.76 -25.21
N ALA A 47 -14.73 5.95 -25.05
CA ALA A 47 -15.75 6.16 -24.03
C ALA A 47 -15.20 5.95 -22.61
N MET A 48 -14.39 4.91 -22.41
CA MET A 48 -13.69 4.62 -21.15
C MET A 48 -12.64 5.68 -20.82
N GLU A 49 -11.88 6.19 -21.79
CA GLU A 49 -10.90 7.25 -21.59
C GLU A 49 -11.60 8.57 -21.21
N LYS A 50 -12.68 8.92 -21.91
CA LYS A 50 -13.53 10.05 -21.56
C LYS A 50 -14.20 9.87 -20.19
N SER A 51 -14.67 8.67 -19.85
CA SER A 51 -15.32 8.41 -18.55
C SER A 51 -14.33 8.35 -17.39
N ASN A 52 -13.18 7.69 -17.56
CA ASN A 52 -12.11 7.58 -16.56
C ASN A 52 -11.45 8.93 -16.27
N PHE A 53 -11.57 9.89 -17.18
CA PHE A 53 -11.15 11.26 -16.93
C PHE A 53 -12.31 12.12 -16.37
N LEU A 54 -13.50 12.08 -16.95
CA LEU A 54 -14.59 13.00 -16.58
C LEU A 54 -15.32 12.58 -15.29
N LEU A 55 -15.49 11.28 -15.02
CA LEU A 55 -16.25 10.81 -13.85
C LEU A 55 -15.47 10.98 -12.54
N PRO A 56 -14.18 10.58 -12.41
CA PRO A 56 -13.44 10.77 -11.16
C PRO A 56 -13.24 12.25 -10.83
N ASN A 57 -13.05 13.11 -11.85
CA ASN A 57 -12.93 14.56 -11.67
C ASN A 57 -14.25 15.23 -11.26
N ASN A 58 -15.40 14.64 -11.59
CA ASN A 58 -16.72 15.11 -11.13
C ASN A 58 -17.16 14.44 -9.81
N GLN A 59 -16.56 13.30 -9.42
CA GLN A 59 -16.87 12.56 -8.19
C GLN A 59 -15.88 12.83 -7.04
N ARG A 60 -14.72 13.46 -7.29
CA ARG A 60 -13.75 13.85 -6.27
C ARG A 60 -13.91 15.32 -5.89
N PHE A 61 -14.30 15.54 -4.64
CA PHE A 61 -14.20 16.77 -3.82
C PHE A 61 -14.07 18.10 -4.60
N VAL A 62 -15.25 18.66 -4.93
CA VAL A 62 -15.49 19.84 -5.77
C VAL A 62 -14.84 21.15 -5.26
N GLU A 63 -14.40 21.23 -4.00
CA GLU A 63 -13.87 22.49 -3.43
C GLU A 63 -12.36 22.71 -3.60
N LEU A 64 -11.55 21.70 -3.93
CA LEU A 64 -10.08 21.81 -3.93
C LEU A 64 -9.40 21.33 -5.21
N ASP A 65 -10.11 20.61 -6.08
CA ASP A 65 -9.46 19.92 -7.19
C ASP A 65 -9.30 20.80 -8.44
N LYS A 66 -8.11 21.38 -8.62
CA LYS A 66 -7.73 22.01 -9.90
C LYS A 66 -7.13 21.02 -10.91
N SER A 67 -7.19 19.71 -10.67
CA SER A 67 -6.70 18.67 -11.60
C SER A 67 -7.21 18.83 -13.03
N PRO A 68 -8.47 19.20 -13.30
CA PRO A 68 -8.93 19.46 -14.67
C PRO A 68 -8.13 20.57 -15.38
N ARG A 69 -7.70 21.59 -14.64
CA ARG A 69 -6.89 22.70 -15.19
C ARG A 69 -5.44 22.28 -15.40
N ILE A 70 -4.87 21.48 -14.48
CA ILE A 70 -3.53 20.91 -14.61
C ILE A 70 -3.47 19.99 -15.83
N PHE A 71 -4.47 19.11 -15.99
CA PHE A 71 -4.59 18.26 -17.16
C PHE A 71 -4.73 19.07 -18.45
N SER A 72 -5.62 20.07 -18.48
CA SER A 72 -5.79 20.95 -19.65
C SER A 72 -4.48 21.62 -20.07
N LEU A 73 -3.70 22.12 -19.10
CA LEU A 73 -2.38 22.70 -19.35
C LEU A 73 -1.43 21.68 -19.98
N LEU A 74 -1.24 20.52 -19.34
CA LEU A 74 -0.32 19.48 -19.82
C LEU A 74 -0.74 18.93 -21.18
N HIS A 75 -2.03 18.60 -21.34
CA HIS A 75 -2.59 18.06 -22.57
C HIS A 75 -2.38 19.01 -23.76
N ARG A 76 -2.61 20.31 -23.57
CA ARG A 76 -2.36 21.32 -24.61
C ARG A 76 -0.89 21.38 -25.03
N ILE A 77 0.02 21.30 -24.07
CA ILE A 77 1.47 21.29 -24.33
C ILE A 77 1.85 20.07 -25.18
N PHE A 78 1.45 18.86 -24.77
CA PHE A 78 1.84 17.63 -25.48
C PHE A 78 1.12 17.39 -26.80
N VAL A 79 -0.09 17.92 -27.00
CA VAL A 79 -0.80 17.84 -28.29
C VAL A 79 -0.31 18.90 -29.27
N GLY A 80 0.25 20.00 -28.78
CA GLY A 80 0.66 21.13 -29.63
C GLY A 80 1.85 20.83 -30.55
N GLU A 81 2.74 19.91 -30.17
CA GLU A 81 3.96 19.57 -30.92
C GLU A 81 4.52 18.18 -30.54
N PRO A 82 5.39 17.58 -31.36
CA PRO A 82 6.17 16.40 -30.98
C PRO A 82 7.03 16.64 -29.73
N LEU A 83 7.16 15.60 -28.89
CA LEU A 83 7.93 15.68 -27.64
C LEU A 83 9.38 16.16 -27.83
N GLU A 84 10.03 15.72 -28.91
CA GLU A 84 11.41 16.11 -29.24
C GLU A 84 11.53 17.61 -29.53
N ASP A 85 10.50 18.21 -30.13
CA ASP A 85 10.47 19.63 -30.43
C ASP A 85 10.30 20.45 -29.15
N LEU A 86 9.38 20.02 -28.27
CA LEU A 86 9.20 20.62 -26.94
C LEU A 86 10.50 20.56 -26.13
N LYS A 87 11.16 19.40 -26.10
CA LYS A 87 12.44 19.20 -25.39
C LYS A 87 13.52 20.15 -25.91
N ARG A 88 13.72 20.18 -27.22
CA ARG A 88 14.72 21.04 -27.86
C ARG A 88 14.45 22.52 -27.55
N ASN A 89 13.20 22.95 -27.60
CA ASN A 89 12.81 24.34 -27.31
C ASN A 89 13.02 24.69 -25.82
N ALA A 90 12.70 23.77 -24.91
CA ALA A 90 12.87 23.95 -23.46
C ALA A 90 14.36 24.07 -23.09
N ILE A 91 15.21 23.18 -23.60
CA ILE A 91 16.65 23.21 -23.36
C ILE A 91 17.27 24.49 -23.93
N ALA A 92 16.87 24.90 -25.14
CA ALA A 92 17.29 26.18 -25.72
C ALA A 92 16.86 27.40 -24.90
N SER A 93 15.84 27.26 -24.04
CA SER A 93 15.35 28.30 -23.14
C SER A 93 15.96 28.21 -21.73
N GLY A 94 16.95 27.34 -21.51
CA GLY A 94 17.69 27.21 -20.25
C GLY A 94 17.20 26.13 -19.29
N VAL A 95 16.29 25.25 -19.72
CA VAL A 95 15.84 24.11 -18.91
C VAL A 95 16.90 23.00 -18.95
N THR A 96 17.25 22.42 -17.80
CA THR A 96 18.18 21.29 -17.73
C THR A 96 17.54 19.99 -18.21
N GLU A 97 18.36 19.02 -18.63
CA GLU A 97 17.87 17.68 -19.00
C GLU A 97 17.13 17.01 -17.83
N ASP A 98 17.64 17.16 -16.61
CA ASP A 98 17.04 16.61 -15.39
C ASP A 98 15.69 17.26 -15.07
N ASP A 99 15.58 18.60 -15.18
CA ASP A 99 14.30 19.30 -14.99
C ASP A 99 13.27 18.89 -16.04
N PHE A 100 13.70 18.71 -17.29
CA PHE A 100 12.82 18.23 -18.36
C PHE A 100 12.35 16.80 -18.08
N GLN A 101 13.24 15.92 -17.61
CA GLN A 101 12.89 14.56 -17.22
C GLN A 101 11.93 14.56 -16.02
N ALA A 102 12.16 15.39 -15.01
CA ALA A 102 11.26 15.54 -13.86
C ALA A 102 9.87 16.05 -14.28
N PHE A 103 9.81 16.93 -15.28
CA PHE A 103 8.55 17.39 -15.87
C PHE A 103 7.79 16.22 -16.53
N LEU A 104 8.48 15.36 -17.27
CA LEU A 104 7.87 14.16 -17.88
C LEU A 104 7.38 13.16 -16.83
N VAL A 105 8.14 12.93 -15.77
CA VAL A 105 7.73 12.06 -14.65
C VAL A 105 6.48 12.61 -13.98
N TYR A 106 6.43 13.92 -13.71
CA TYR A 106 5.25 14.55 -13.14
C TYR A 106 4.04 14.45 -14.06
N ALA A 107 4.19 14.79 -15.35
CA ALA A 107 3.10 14.74 -16.32
C ALA A 107 2.56 13.31 -16.50
N GLY A 108 3.46 12.32 -16.62
CA GLY A 108 3.10 10.91 -16.67
C GLY A 108 2.34 10.46 -15.42
N GLY A 109 2.78 10.92 -14.25
CA GLY A 109 2.07 10.71 -12.99
C GLY A 109 0.65 11.29 -13.00
N VAL A 110 0.48 12.53 -13.46
CA VAL A 110 -0.83 13.19 -13.56
C VAL A 110 -1.76 12.44 -14.50
N PHE A 111 -1.28 12.05 -15.68
CA PHE A 111 -2.07 11.30 -16.65
C PHE A 111 -2.44 9.90 -16.14
N ALA A 112 -1.52 9.21 -15.47
CA ALA A 112 -1.77 7.87 -14.93
C ALA A 112 -2.76 7.85 -13.76
N ASN A 113 -2.82 8.93 -12.97
CA ASN A 113 -3.69 9.02 -11.78
C ASN A 113 -4.94 9.88 -11.99
N SER A 114 -5.14 10.42 -13.19
CA SER A 114 -6.18 11.41 -13.52
C SER A 114 -6.16 12.64 -12.61
N GLY A 115 -4.99 13.05 -12.11
CA GLY A 115 -4.82 14.14 -11.16
C GLY A 115 -3.47 14.11 -10.46
N ASN A 116 -3.18 15.11 -9.62
CA ASN A 116 -1.89 15.23 -8.91
C ASN A 116 -1.85 14.54 -7.53
N TYR A 117 -2.71 13.53 -7.33
CA TYR A 117 -2.71 12.66 -6.15
C TYR A 117 -2.56 11.22 -6.61
N LYS A 118 -1.79 10.42 -5.88
CA LYS A 118 -1.61 9.00 -6.16
C LYS A 118 -2.96 8.30 -5.96
N GLY A 119 -3.48 7.65 -7.01
CA GLY A 119 -4.71 6.85 -6.92
C GLY A 119 -4.59 5.69 -5.92
N PHE A 120 -3.36 5.27 -5.62
CA PHE A 120 -3.07 4.38 -4.51
C PHE A 120 -2.34 5.14 -3.39
N GLY A 121 -3.01 5.29 -2.25
CA GLY A 121 -2.47 5.95 -1.08
C GLY A 121 -2.84 7.42 -0.93
N ASP A 122 -3.65 7.97 -1.84
CA ASP A 122 -4.34 9.27 -1.72
C ASP A 122 -3.43 10.46 -1.39
N THR A 123 -2.13 10.32 -1.65
CA THR A 123 -1.10 11.31 -1.31
C THR A 123 -0.80 12.17 -2.51
N LYS A 124 -0.65 13.48 -2.27
CA LYS A 124 -0.24 14.42 -3.32
C LYS A 124 1.18 14.11 -3.77
N PHE A 125 1.43 14.25 -5.07
CA PHE A 125 2.78 14.27 -5.61
C PHE A 125 3.02 15.60 -6.33
N VAL A 126 4.22 16.14 -6.15
CA VAL A 126 4.66 17.42 -6.72
C VAL A 126 5.78 17.18 -7.73
N PRO A 127 5.97 18.09 -8.71
CA PRO A 127 7.06 17.97 -9.66
C PRO A 127 8.41 18.08 -8.95
N ASN A 128 9.40 17.28 -9.37
CA ASN A 128 10.78 17.38 -8.88
C ASN A 128 11.63 18.35 -9.73
N LEU A 129 11.07 19.54 -9.97
CA LEU A 129 11.73 20.66 -10.66
C LEU A 129 11.24 21.97 -10.05
N SER A 130 11.95 23.07 -10.28
CA SER A 130 11.50 24.38 -9.82
C SER A 130 10.25 24.85 -10.59
N ASP A 131 9.44 25.70 -9.97
CA ASP A 131 8.31 26.32 -10.67
C ASP A 131 8.75 27.24 -11.81
N GLY A 132 9.94 27.87 -11.69
CA GLY A 132 10.58 28.62 -12.76
C GLY A 132 10.95 27.74 -13.96
N SER A 133 11.58 26.58 -13.74
CA SER A 133 11.91 25.61 -14.79
C SER A 133 10.64 25.11 -15.49
N PHE A 134 9.58 24.83 -14.72
CA PHE A 134 8.29 24.41 -15.26
C PHE A 134 7.66 25.54 -16.12
N GLU A 135 7.70 26.78 -15.63
CA GLU A 135 7.20 27.95 -16.38
C GLU A 135 7.96 28.16 -17.70
N LEU A 136 9.28 27.94 -17.71
CA LEU A 136 10.07 27.97 -18.94
C LEU A 136 9.59 26.91 -19.93
N ILE A 137 9.41 25.65 -19.50
CA ILE A 137 8.87 24.58 -20.37
C ILE A 137 7.51 24.99 -20.95
N VAL A 138 6.61 25.55 -20.14
CA VAL A 138 5.31 26.05 -20.60
C VAL A 138 5.49 27.12 -21.68
N LYS A 139 6.34 28.13 -21.45
CA LYS A 139 6.58 29.25 -22.38
C LYS A 139 7.30 28.83 -23.66
N SER A 140 8.16 27.82 -23.61
CA SER A 140 8.87 27.29 -24.77
C SER A 140 7.97 26.48 -25.71
N SER A 141 6.81 26.02 -25.23
CA SER A 141 5.90 25.19 -26.00
C SER A 141 5.24 25.93 -27.17
N LYS A 142 4.97 25.21 -28.26
CA LYS A 142 4.16 25.67 -29.39
C LYS A 142 2.74 26.03 -28.96
N ALA A 143 2.19 25.33 -27.97
CA ALA A 143 0.89 25.66 -27.38
C ALA A 143 0.86 27.08 -26.80
N TYR A 144 1.94 27.50 -26.13
CA TYR A 144 2.07 28.86 -25.60
C TYR A 144 2.27 29.89 -26.72
N LYS A 145 3.04 29.56 -27.77
CA LYS A 145 3.19 30.46 -28.94
C LYS A 145 1.86 30.72 -29.64
N ASN A 146 1.00 29.70 -29.70
CA ASN A 146 -0.32 29.81 -30.34
C ASN A 146 -1.34 30.57 -29.48
N ASP A 147 -1.30 30.43 -28.16
CA ASP A 147 -2.26 31.08 -27.23
C ASP A 147 -1.59 31.42 -25.89
N SER A 148 -0.74 32.45 -25.93
CA SER A 148 0.05 32.88 -24.77
C SER A 148 -0.83 33.38 -23.62
N THR A 149 -1.97 34.00 -23.94
CA THR A 149 -2.89 34.55 -22.94
C THR A 149 -3.58 33.43 -22.16
N HIS A 150 -4.10 32.41 -22.84
CA HIS A 150 -4.77 31.30 -22.17
C HIS A 150 -3.80 30.43 -21.38
N LEU A 151 -2.63 30.10 -21.96
CA LEU A 151 -1.63 29.28 -21.26
C LEU A 151 -1.05 30.01 -20.04
N SER A 152 -0.83 31.33 -20.12
CA SER A 152 -0.43 32.13 -18.95
C SER A 152 -1.46 32.07 -17.84
N LYS A 153 -2.76 32.21 -18.17
CA LYS A 153 -3.85 32.09 -17.19
C LYS A 153 -3.93 30.68 -16.61
N LEU A 154 -3.78 29.63 -17.41
CA LEU A 154 -3.78 28.25 -16.93
C LEU A 154 -2.62 28.00 -15.96
N TRP A 155 -1.41 28.45 -16.31
CA TRP A 155 -0.23 28.33 -15.48
C TRP A 155 -0.40 29.07 -14.15
N GLN A 156 -0.75 30.35 -14.18
CA GLN A 156 -0.95 31.16 -12.96
C GLN A 156 -1.99 30.55 -12.02
N ASN A 157 -3.09 30.02 -12.59
CA ASN A 157 -4.15 29.41 -11.81
C ASN A 157 -3.78 28.05 -11.21
N THR A 158 -2.77 27.37 -11.73
CA THR A 158 -2.40 26.01 -11.30
C THR A 158 -1.07 25.96 -10.56
N ARG A 159 -0.14 26.89 -10.78
CA ARG A 159 1.21 26.93 -10.18
C ARG A 159 1.20 26.71 -8.67
N SER A 160 0.46 27.53 -7.93
CA SER A 160 0.39 27.39 -6.46
C SER A 160 -0.21 26.04 -6.04
N THR A 161 -1.19 25.53 -6.78
CA THR A 161 -1.82 24.23 -6.50
C THR A 161 -0.90 23.06 -6.83
N ILE A 162 -0.08 23.14 -7.88
CA ILE A 162 0.90 22.11 -8.24
C ILE A 162 1.93 21.94 -7.13
N TYR A 163 2.46 23.04 -6.60
CA TYR A 163 3.57 23.03 -5.63
C TYR A 163 3.16 23.10 -4.15
N SER A 164 1.90 23.40 -3.84
CA SER A 164 1.48 23.53 -2.44
C SER A 164 1.50 22.19 -1.70
N ILE A 165 2.24 22.16 -0.59
CA ILE A 165 2.33 21.03 0.35
C ILE A 165 1.73 21.38 1.72
N THR A 166 0.75 22.30 1.75
CA THR A 166 0.04 22.59 3.00
C THR A 166 -0.63 21.31 3.52
N PRO A 167 -0.69 21.06 4.85
CA PRO A 167 -1.15 19.78 5.39
C PRO A 167 -2.54 19.32 4.91
N ARG A 168 -3.45 20.26 4.61
CA ARG A 168 -4.78 19.95 4.06
C ARG A 168 -4.73 19.43 2.61
N LEU A 169 -3.67 19.75 1.86
CA LEU A 169 -3.50 19.40 0.46
C LEU A 169 -2.54 18.23 0.25
N THR A 170 -1.88 17.69 1.28
CA THR A 170 -0.93 16.58 1.12
C THR A 170 -1.60 15.22 0.97
N SER A 171 -2.88 15.11 1.34
CA SER A 171 -3.67 13.87 1.22
C SER A 171 -5.11 14.18 0.83
N LEU A 172 -5.70 13.38 -0.06
CA LEU A 172 -7.15 13.34 -0.23
C LEU A 172 -7.76 12.75 1.05
N GLY A 173 -8.89 13.31 1.47
CA GLY A 173 -9.59 12.87 2.66
C GLY A 173 -10.49 13.96 3.24
N LEU A 174 -11.46 13.52 4.04
CA LEU A 174 -12.34 14.38 4.80
C LEU A 174 -11.63 14.75 6.11
N ALA A 175 -11.09 15.97 6.19
CA ALA A 175 -10.36 16.45 7.37
C ALA A 175 -11.23 16.42 8.65
N ASP A 176 -12.54 16.62 8.49
CA ASP A 176 -13.59 16.48 9.51
C ASP A 176 -13.87 15.02 9.92
N LYS A 177 -13.37 14.04 9.15
CA LYS A 177 -13.54 12.60 9.41
C LYS A 177 -12.22 11.87 9.63
N ALA A 178 -11.12 12.58 9.92
CA ALA A 178 -9.78 11.99 10.05
C ALA A 178 -9.74 10.79 11.02
N PHE A 179 -10.44 10.86 12.15
CA PHE A 179 -10.56 9.73 13.09
C PHE A 179 -11.28 8.53 12.46
N LEU A 180 -12.40 8.75 11.77
CA LEU A 180 -13.16 7.66 11.13
C LEU A 180 -12.38 7.02 9.99
N VAL A 181 -11.63 7.82 9.22
CA VAL A 181 -10.73 7.31 8.16
C VAL A 181 -9.66 6.41 8.77
N TYR A 182 -9.00 6.87 9.85
CA TYR A 182 -8.00 6.05 10.54
C TYR A 182 -8.60 4.78 11.14
N ALA A 183 -9.72 4.88 11.87
CA ALA A 183 -10.40 3.74 12.48
C ALA A 183 -10.85 2.71 11.42
N GLY A 184 -11.47 3.17 10.33
CA GLY A 184 -11.86 2.33 9.20
C GLY A 184 -10.66 1.63 8.56
N GLY A 185 -9.55 2.35 8.39
CA GLY A 185 -8.28 1.79 7.93
C GLY A 185 -7.76 0.69 8.85
N VAL A 186 -7.80 0.91 10.17
CA VAL A 186 -7.36 -0.09 11.17
C VAL A 186 -8.20 -1.36 11.10
N PHE A 187 -9.53 -1.22 11.02
CA PHE A 187 -10.42 -2.38 10.92
C PHE A 187 -10.26 -3.12 9.59
N ALA A 188 -10.12 -2.39 8.47
CA ALA A 188 -9.93 -3.00 7.16
C ALA A 188 -8.61 -3.77 7.03
N ASN A 189 -7.55 -3.32 7.72
CA ASN A 189 -6.23 -3.95 7.67
C ASN A 189 -5.91 -4.83 8.88
N SER A 190 -6.83 -4.97 9.83
CA SER A 190 -6.59 -5.65 11.12
C SER A 190 -5.38 -5.09 11.90
N GLY A 191 -5.09 -3.79 11.76
CA GLY A 191 -3.93 -3.12 12.34
C GLY A 191 -3.63 -1.78 11.65
N ASN A 192 -2.62 -1.04 12.13
CA ASN A 192 -2.22 0.26 11.59
C ASN A 192 -1.12 0.18 10.52
N TYR A 193 -1.07 -0.92 9.78
CA TYR A 193 -0.19 -1.13 8.63
C TYR A 193 -1.06 -1.53 7.43
N LYS A 194 -0.73 -1.04 6.24
CA LYS A 194 -1.45 -1.41 5.02
C LYS A 194 -1.11 -2.85 4.67
N GLY A 195 -2.12 -3.69 4.46
CA GLY A 195 -1.93 -5.08 4.04
C GLY A 195 -1.25 -5.23 2.67
N PHE A 196 -1.32 -4.19 1.83
CA PHE A 196 -0.54 -4.09 0.60
C PHE A 196 0.48 -2.95 0.73
N GLY A 197 1.76 -3.28 0.58
CA GLY A 197 2.88 -2.34 0.69
C GLY A 197 3.46 -2.21 2.10
N ASP A 198 2.96 -2.97 3.08
CA ASP A 198 3.55 -3.16 4.41
C ASP A 198 3.85 -1.88 5.19
N THR A 199 3.23 -0.76 4.82
CA THR A 199 3.58 0.56 5.32
C THR A 199 2.64 0.98 6.44
N LYS A 200 3.19 1.54 7.52
CA LYS A 200 2.40 2.14 8.59
C LYS A 200 1.59 3.31 8.05
N PHE A 201 0.34 3.44 8.49
CA PHE A 201 -0.43 4.68 8.33
C PHE A 201 -0.75 5.26 9.70
N VAL A 202 -0.65 6.58 9.80
CA VAL A 202 -0.90 7.33 11.04
C VAL A 202 -2.19 8.15 10.90
N PRO A 203 -2.87 8.45 12.01
CA PRO A 203 -4.07 9.29 11.96
C PRO A 203 -3.72 10.70 11.44
N ASN A 204 -4.56 11.26 10.56
CA ASN A 204 -4.42 12.64 10.11
C ASN A 204 -5.10 13.63 11.08
N LEU A 205 -4.82 13.47 12.37
CA LEU A 205 -5.25 14.34 13.47
C LEU A 205 -4.18 14.32 14.57
N SER A 206 -4.17 15.30 15.46
CA SER A 206 -3.25 15.28 16.60
C SER A 206 -3.65 14.19 17.60
N ASP A 207 -2.68 13.72 18.37
CA ASP A 207 -2.93 12.79 19.46
C ASP A 207 -3.86 13.40 20.53
N GLY A 208 -3.74 14.71 20.82
CA GLY A 208 -4.68 15.43 21.69
C GLY A 208 -6.11 15.44 21.17
N SER A 209 -6.32 15.67 19.87
CA SER A 209 -7.65 15.59 19.26
C SER A 209 -8.22 14.17 19.30
N PHE A 210 -7.39 13.15 19.07
CA PHE A 210 -7.81 11.75 19.20
C PHE A 210 -8.17 11.44 20.65
N GLU A 211 -7.37 11.86 21.62
CA GLU A 211 -7.67 11.68 23.05
C GLU A 211 -9.02 12.28 23.45
N LEU A 212 -9.34 13.48 22.96
CA LEU A 212 -10.66 14.10 23.19
C LEU A 212 -11.81 13.26 22.62
N ILE A 213 -11.63 12.67 21.43
CA ILE A 213 -12.61 11.76 20.83
C ILE A 213 -12.80 10.52 21.70
N VAL A 214 -11.70 9.90 22.16
CA VAL A 214 -11.75 8.75 23.08
C VAL A 214 -12.54 9.11 24.34
N LYS A 215 -12.19 10.23 24.99
CA LYS A 215 -12.81 10.70 26.25
C LYS A 215 -14.28 11.09 26.11
N SER A 216 -14.70 11.49 24.91
CA SER A 216 -16.09 11.87 24.62
C SER A 216 -17.00 10.67 24.36
N SER A 217 -16.44 9.48 24.14
CA SER A 217 -17.20 8.27 23.84
C SER A 217 -18.01 7.76 25.04
N LYS A 218 -19.16 7.12 24.76
CA LYS A 218 -19.93 6.41 25.80
C LYS A 218 -19.09 5.32 26.48
N ALA A 219 -18.24 4.63 25.72
CA ALA A 219 -17.35 3.59 26.25
C ALA A 219 -16.40 4.13 27.33
N TYR A 220 -15.84 5.33 27.13
CA TYR A 220 -15.00 5.97 28.14
C TYR A 220 -15.80 6.37 29.39
N LYS A 221 -17.06 6.79 29.24
CA LYS A 221 -17.93 7.07 30.40
C LYS A 221 -18.23 5.81 31.20
N SER A 222 -18.37 4.66 30.53
CA SER A 222 -18.64 3.37 31.17
C SER A 222 -17.41 2.77 31.85
N ASP A 223 -16.21 2.93 31.28
CA ASP A 223 -14.97 2.40 31.84
C ASP A 223 -13.76 3.31 31.54
N SER A 224 -13.69 4.43 32.25
CA SER A 224 -12.65 5.44 32.03
C SER A 224 -11.25 4.94 32.38
N THR A 225 -11.13 4.06 33.36
CA THR A 225 -9.84 3.53 33.83
C THR A 225 -9.22 2.62 32.77
N HIS A 226 -10.00 1.66 32.26
CA HIS A 226 -9.51 0.75 31.23
C HIS A 226 -9.18 1.49 29.93
N LEU A 227 -10.08 2.37 29.47
CA LEU A 227 -9.87 3.12 28.23
C LEU A 227 -8.68 4.09 28.33
N SER A 228 -8.45 4.70 29.49
CA SER A 228 -7.25 5.52 29.74
C SER A 228 -5.98 4.70 29.62
N LYS A 229 -5.95 3.50 30.23
CA LYS A 229 -4.81 2.59 30.16
C LYS A 229 -4.54 2.12 28.72
N LEU A 230 -5.58 1.77 27.98
CA LEU A 230 -5.46 1.41 26.55
C LEU A 230 -4.89 2.56 25.73
N TRP A 231 -5.41 3.78 25.90
CA TRP A 231 -4.92 4.96 25.20
C TRP A 231 -3.46 5.24 25.53
N GLN A 232 -3.09 5.28 26.81
CA GLN A 232 -1.71 5.53 27.25
C GLN A 232 -0.72 4.50 26.68
N ASN A 233 -1.11 3.22 26.64
CA ASN A 233 -0.26 2.15 26.14
C ASN A 233 -0.11 2.15 24.60
N THR A 234 -1.03 2.79 23.87
CA THR A 234 -1.06 2.72 22.40
C THR A 234 -0.76 4.03 21.70
N ARG A 235 -1.00 5.18 22.34
CA ARG A 235 -0.85 6.53 21.77
C ARG A 235 0.50 6.73 21.11
N SER A 236 1.60 6.48 21.81
CA SER A 236 2.95 6.66 21.27
C SER A 236 3.19 5.77 20.04
N THR A 237 2.78 4.50 20.10
CA THR A 237 2.94 3.53 19.01
C THR A 237 2.06 3.83 17.80
N ILE A 238 0.88 4.44 18.00
CA ILE A 238 0.00 4.88 16.89
C ILE A 238 0.69 5.94 16.05
N TYR A 239 1.32 6.93 16.68
CA TYR A 239 1.93 8.09 15.99
C TYR A 239 3.42 7.93 15.68
N SER A 240 4.09 6.93 16.24
CA SER A 240 5.53 6.75 16.01
C SER A 240 5.84 6.39 14.57
N ILE A 241 6.77 7.15 13.99
CA ILE A 241 7.32 6.99 12.64
C ILE A 241 8.83 6.72 12.68
N THR A 242 9.33 6.13 13.76
CA THR A 242 10.73 5.68 13.78
C THR A 242 10.96 4.67 12.65
N PRO A 243 12.14 4.64 12.01
CA PRO A 243 12.36 3.86 10.79
C PRO A 243 11.95 2.38 10.90
N ARG A 244 12.16 1.77 12.07
CA ARG A 244 11.75 0.38 12.33
C ARG A 244 10.23 0.18 12.37
N LEU A 245 9.46 1.20 12.78
CA LEU A 245 8.00 1.12 12.92
C LEU A 245 7.25 1.56 11.66
N THR A 246 7.93 2.06 10.62
CA THR A 246 7.27 2.53 9.40
C THR A 246 6.91 1.40 8.44
N SER A 247 7.45 0.20 8.63
CA SER A 247 7.21 -0.97 7.78
C SER A 247 7.05 -2.28 8.56
N LEU A 248 6.32 -3.24 7.97
CA LEU A 248 6.36 -4.61 8.45
C LEU A 248 7.67 -5.29 8.04
N GLY A 249 8.21 -6.14 8.91
CA GLY A 249 9.50 -6.80 8.68
C GLY A 249 10.04 -7.54 9.92
N LEU A 250 11.10 -8.31 9.71
CA LEU A 250 11.82 -9.03 10.78
C LEU A 250 12.88 -8.14 11.43
N ALA A 251 13.12 -8.37 12.73
CA ALA A 251 14.16 -7.71 13.53
C ALA A 251 14.29 -6.19 13.30
N ASP A 252 15.37 -5.76 12.65
CA ASP A 252 15.76 -4.38 12.36
C ASP A 252 15.10 -3.82 11.09
N LYS A 253 14.62 -4.68 10.18
CA LYS A 253 13.99 -4.31 8.91
C LYS A 253 12.52 -3.87 9.05
N GLY A 254 11.91 -4.05 10.22
CA GLY A 254 10.53 -3.65 10.47
C GLY A 254 9.94 -4.24 11.74
N VAL A 255 8.62 -4.34 11.78
CA VAL A 255 7.89 -5.05 12.84
C VAL A 255 7.02 -6.17 12.32
N THR A 256 6.84 -7.20 13.13
CA THR A 256 5.90 -8.27 12.88
C THR A 256 5.43 -8.87 14.20
N THR A 257 4.26 -9.48 14.18
CA THR A 257 3.72 -10.28 15.29
C THR A 257 3.68 -11.76 14.96
N TYR A 258 4.06 -12.17 13.74
CA TYR A 258 4.21 -13.57 13.33
C TYR A 258 5.46 -14.22 13.92
N PHE A 259 6.51 -13.42 14.11
CA PHE A 259 7.73 -13.79 14.80
C PHE A 259 7.92 -12.86 16.01
N SER A 260 8.53 -13.35 17.09
CA SER A 260 8.95 -12.46 18.18
C SER A 260 9.97 -11.43 17.69
N SER A 261 10.02 -10.27 18.35
CA SER A 261 10.75 -9.08 17.87
C SER A 261 12.26 -9.28 17.68
N ASN A 262 12.84 -10.30 18.31
CA ASN A 262 14.24 -10.70 18.24
C ASN A 262 14.56 -11.72 17.13
N CYS A 263 13.57 -12.13 16.33
CA CYS A 263 13.78 -13.04 15.21
C CYS A 263 14.29 -12.30 13.97
N THR A 264 15.41 -12.78 13.44
CA THR A 264 16.02 -12.30 12.20
C THR A 264 15.58 -13.15 11.00
N GLU A 265 16.02 -12.75 9.81
CA GLU A 265 15.84 -13.55 8.59
C GLU A 265 16.54 -14.92 8.67
N SER A 266 17.72 -15.00 9.30
CA SER A 266 18.41 -16.28 9.51
C SER A 266 17.62 -17.20 10.45
N ASP A 267 16.99 -16.64 11.49
CA ASP A 267 16.12 -17.40 12.38
C ASP A 267 14.90 -17.95 11.62
N SER A 268 14.26 -17.11 10.80
CA SER A 268 13.12 -17.50 9.97
C SER A 268 13.48 -18.63 8.99
N ASN A 269 14.64 -18.52 8.32
CA ASN A 269 15.14 -19.55 7.42
C ASN A 269 15.44 -20.87 8.13
N LEU A 270 16.03 -20.81 9.33
CA LEU A 270 16.33 -22.00 10.13
C LEU A 270 15.04 -22.70 10.61
N VAL A 271 14.04 -21.93 11.06
CA VAL A 271 12.72 -22.45 11.44
C VAL A 271 12.04 -23.12 10.26
N ASN A 272 12.04 -22.47 9.09
CA ASN A 272 11.46 -23.02 7.86
C ASN A 272 12.15 -24.33 7.43
N ASP A 273 13.49 -24.37 7.48
CA ASP A 273 14.27 -25.56 7.20
C ASP A 273 13.91 -26.72 8.14
N TRP A 274 13.80 -26.45 9.44
CA TRP A 274 13.36 -27.45 10.42
C TRP A 274 11.92 -27.93 10.18
N MET A 275 10.96 -27.02 9.96
CA MET A 275 9.55 -27.36 9.72
C MET A 275 9.36 -28.27 8.49
N LYS A 276 10.17 -28.09 7.44
CA LYS A 276 10.17 -28.97 6.26
C LYS A 276 10.52 -30.41 6.61
N THR A 277 11.47 -30.64 7.51
CA THR A 277 11.83 -31.99 7.97
C THR A 277 10.68 -32.69 8.70
N LYS A 278 9.77 -31.91 9.30
CA LYS A 278 8.60 -32.38 10.04
C LYS A 278 7.31 -32.36 9.22
N ARG A 279 7.37 -31.88 7.97
CA ARG A 279 6.21 -31.67 7.08
C ARG A 279 5.12 -30.80 7.73
N ILE A 280 5.55 -29.75 8.44
CA ILE A 280 4.66 -28.79 9.08
C ILE A 280 4.53 -27.56 8.18
N GLU A 281 3.30 -27.17 7.89
CA GLU A 281 2.98 -25.94 7.17
C GLU A 281 2.91 -24.73 8.12
N ALA A 282 3.44 -23.58 7.70
CA ALA A 282 3.52 -22.40 8.54
C ALA A 282 2.22 -21.55 8.58
N TYR A 283 1.22 -21.87 7.75
CA TYR A 283 0.01 -21.05 7.56
C TYR A 283 -0.72 -20.67 8.86
N MET A 284 -0.74 -21.57 9.83
CA MET A 284 -1.46 -21.38 11.10
C MET A 284 -0.52 -21.18 12.29
N CYS A 285 0.76 -20.90 12.03
CA CYS A 285 1.80 -20.87 13.04
C CYS A 285 2.35 -19.47 13.29
N ARG A 286 2.72 -19.20 14.54
CA ARG A 286 3.61 -18.09 14.93
C ARG A 286 4.84 -18.63 15.65
N THR A 287 5.96 -17.92 15.55
CA THR A 287 7.24 -18.39 16.10
C THR A 287 7.78 -17.44 17.15
N PHE A 288 8.12 -17.98 18.31
CA PHE A 288 8.68 -17.22 19.43
C PHE A 288 10.08 -17.71 19.74
N LYS A 289 11.06 -16.82 19.62
CA LYS A 289 12.45 -17.05 19.98
C LYS A 289 12.71 -16.61 21.41
N THR A 290 13.13 -17.55 22.24
CA THR A 290 13.64 -17.30 23.59
C THR A 290 15.05 -17.83 23.70
N THR A 291 15.80 -17.32 24.67
CA THR A 291 17.17 -17.72 24.93
C THR A 291 17.28 -18.12 26.39
N ALA A 292 17.92 -19.25 26.66
CA ALA A 292 18.21 -19.66 28.03
C ALA A 292 19.72 -19.85 28.19
N GLU A 293 20.23 -19.36 29.31
CA GLU A 293 21.59 -19.62 29.76
C GLU A 293 21.56 -20.84 30.67
N ASP A 294 22.37 -21.84 30.33
CA ASP A 294 22.62 -23.01 31.18
C ASP A 294 24.11 -23.06 31.47
N GLY A 295 24.50 -22.53 32.63
CA GLY A 295 25.90 -22.28 32.98
C GLY A 295 26.58 -21.33 31.99
N SER A 296 27.62 -21.82 31.30
CA SER A 296 28.35 -21.06 30.27
C SER A 296 27.77 -21.18 28.86
N THR A 297 26.64 -21.86 28.68
CA THR A 297 26.10 -22.22 27.35
C THR A 297 24.85 -21.40 27.03
N TYR A 298 24.87 -20.70 25.91
CA TYR A 298 23.72 -19.94 25.42
C TYR A 298 22.91 -20.78 24.43
N ASN A 299 21.68 -21.13 24.81
CA ASN A 299 20.81 -21.96 23.99
C ASN A 299 19.66 -21.13 23.38
N ILE A 300 19.45 -21.29 22.07
CA ILE A 300 18.33 -20.68 21.34
C ILE A 300 17.16 -21.66 21.32
N PHE A 301 15.97 -21.17 21.64
CA PHE A 301 14.72 -21.94 21.64
C PHE A 301 13.70 -21.26 20.73
N PHE A 302 13.17 -22.02 19.78
CA PHE A 302 12.04 -21.63 18.94
C PHE A 302 10.80 -22.42 19.36
N ARG A 303 9.79 -21.69 19.82
CA ARG A 303 8.45 -22.24 20.04
C ARG A 303 7.56 -21.86 18.87
N ILE A 304 7.14 -22.86 18.10
CA ILE A 304 6.12 -22.73 17.07
C ILE A 304 4.77 -22.92 17.75
N ARG A 305 3.89 -21.92 17.68
CA ARG A 305 2.53 -21.99 18.25
C ARG A 305 1.50 -22.07 17.14
N THR A 306 0.72 -23.13 17.13
CA THR A 306 -0.40 -23.32 16.20
C THR A 306 -1.66 -22.62 16.70
N THR A 307 -2.37 -21.97 15.78
CA THR A 307 -3.59 -21.19 15.99
C THR A 307 -4.81 -22.12 16.01
N ILE A 308 -5.30 -22.47 17.19
CA ILE A 308 -6.36 -23.48 17.40
C ILE A 308 -7.03 -23.30 18.77
N VAL A 309 -8.25 -23.80 18.93
CA VAL A 309 -9.01 -23.74 20.20
C VAL A 309 -8.38 -24.61 21.28
N GLU A 310 -8.08 -25.87 20.98
CA GLU A 310 -7.55 -26.83 21.96
C GLU A 310 -6.12 -26.45 22.40
N THR A 311 -5.85 -26.58 23.70
CA THR A 311 -4.58 -26.13 24.31
C THR A 311 -3.71 -27.27 24.81
N SER A 312 -4.30 -28.43 25.10
CA SER A 312 -3.59 -29.62 25.62
C SER A 312 -2.61 -30.19 24.58
N PRO A 313 -1.49 -30.81 24.96
CA PRO A 313 -0.63 -31.51 24.00
C PRO A 313 -1.39 -32.59 23.21
N LYS A 314 -1.09 -32.74 21.92
CA LYS A 314 -1.67 -33.76 21.04
C LYS A 314 -0.67 -34.15 19.95
N PRO A 315 0.27 -35.08 20.20
CA PRO A 315 1.11 -35.64 19.15
C PRO A 315 0.27 -36.30 18.04
N PRO A 316 0.68 -36.23 16.75
CA PRO A 316 1.91 -35.61 16.27
C PRO A 316 1.81 -34.09 16.01
N LEU A 317 0.68 -33.44 16.34
CA LEU A 317 0.45 -32.01 16.07
C LEU A 317 1.25 -31.10 17.00
N THR A 318 1.55 -31.58 18.20
CA THR A 318 2.49 -30.96 19.13
C THR A 318 3.76 -31.80 19.21
N MET A 319 4.88 -31.14 19.45
CA MET A 319 6.19 -31.77 19.55
C MET A 319 6.94 -31.22 20.74
N ASP A 320 7.48 -32.11 21.56
CA ASP A 320 8.41 -31.75 22.62
C ASP A 320 9.72 -31.20 22.04
N LYS A 321 10.54 -30.61 22.91
CA LYS A 321 11.80 -29.97 22.51
C LYS A 321 12.72 -30.93 21.77
N GLU A 322 13.11 -30.56 20.56
CA GLU A 322 14.06 -31.27 19.73
C GLU A 322 15.23 -30.36 19.34
N LYS A 323 16.46 -30.87 19.40
CA LYS A 323 17.64 -30.11 18.96
C LYS A 323 17.88 -30.28 17.46
N TYR A 324 18.00 -29.17 16.74
CA TYR A 324 18.30 -29.13 15.32
C TYR A 324 19.26 -27.98 15.01
N LYS A 325 20.39 -28.29 14.36
CA LYS A 325 21.43 -27.31 13.94
C LYS A 325 21.80 -26.28 15.04
N GLY A 326 21.92 -26.73 16.29
CA GLY A 326 22.35 -25.91 17.42
C GLY A 326 21.24 -25.10 18.12
N ALA A 327 19.99 -25.20 17.68
CA ALA A 327 18.83 -24.62 18.37
C ALA A 327 17.82 -25.70 18.78
N TYR A 328 16.94 -25.37 19.72
CA TYR A 328 15.85 -26.24 20.15
C TYR A 328 14.52 -25.77 19.56
N PHE A 329 13.69 -26.72 19.13
CA PHE A 329 12.40 -26.47 18.50
C PHE A 329 11.31 -27.21 19.26
N GLU A 330 10.18 -26.55 19.47
CA GLU A 330 8.99 -27.10 20.14
C GLU A 330 7.75 -26.65 19.37
N VAL A 331 6.77 -27.54 19.22
CA VAL A 331 5.46 -27.19 18.63
C VAL A 331 4.41 -27.30 19.72
N THR A 332 3.78 -26.18 20.01
CA THR A 332 2.67 -26.08 20.96
C THR A 332 1.43 -25.56 20.24
N ARG A 333 0.27 -25.64 20.88
CA ARG A 333 -0.98 -25.20 20.29
C ARG A 333 -1.79 -24.28 21.21
N GLY A 334 -2.97 -23.86 20.79
CA GLY A 334 -3.83 -22.98 21.58
C GLY A 334 -3.59 -21.48 21.36
N ASP A 335 -2.89 -21.08 20.28
CA ASP A 335 -2.75 -19.66 19.97
C ASP A 335 -4.10 -19.09 19.54
N TYR A 336 -4.45 -17.91 20.06
CA TYR A 336 -5.77 -17.27 19.89
C TYR A 336 -6.99 -18.10 20.33
N SER A 337 -6.82 -19.14 21.15
CA SER A 337 -7.88 -20.08 21.56
C SER A 337 -9.21 -19.42 22.00
N PRO A 338 -9.23 -18.38 22.87
CA PRO A 338 -10.49 -17.74 23.28
C PRO A 338 -11.26 -17.09 22.12
N LEU A 339 -10.56 -16.50 21.15
CA LEU A 339 -11.17 -15.86 19.99
C LEU A 339 -11.67 -16.91 18.99
N LEU A 340 -10.86 -17.95 18.75
CA LEU A 340 -11.24 -19.04 17.86
C LEU A 340 -12.41 -19.86 18.38
N LYS A 341 -12.61 -19.93 19.70
CA LYS A 341 -13.81 -20.54 20.28
C LYS A 341 -15.08 -19.83 19.80
N LEU A 342 -15.08 -18.49 19.82
CA LEU A 342 -16.19 -17.69 19.30
C LEU A 342 -16.41 -17.90 17.80
N VAL A 343 -15.32 -18.00 17.02
CA VAL A 343 -15.41 -18.32 15.57
C VAL A 343 -16.05 -19.68 15.37
N ASN A 344 -15.59 -20.69 16.12
CA ASN A 344 -16.09 -22.07 16.03
C ASN A 344 -17.58 -22.19 16.40
N GLU A 345 -18.02 -21.47 17.44
CA GLU A 345 -19.42 -21.38 17.85
C GLU A 345 -20.30 -20.75 16.77
N ASN A 346 -19.84 -19.67 16.13
CA ASN A 346 -20.58 -19.01 15.06
C ASN A 346 -20.61 -19.85 13.77
N LEU A 347 -19.51 -20.53 13.42
CA LEU A 347 -19.50 -21.47 12.30
C LEU A 347 -20.47 -22.62 12.53
N SER A 348 -20.57 -23.12 13.77
CA SER A 348 -21.52 -24.19 14.11
C SER A 348 -22.97 -23.75 13.89
N LYS A 349 -23.32 -22.52 14.28
CA LYS A 349 -24.64 -21.93 14.00
C LYS A 349 -24.87 -21.70 12.50
N ALA A 350 -23.87 -21.17 11.78
CA ALA A 350 -23.96 -20.90 10.35
C ALA A 350 -24.21 -22.18 9.52
N MET A 351 -23.69 -23.32 9.99
CA MET A 351 -23.88 -24.62 9.35
C MET A 351 -25.36 -25.04 9.24
N GLU A 352 -26.23 -24.58 10.15
CA GLU A 352 -27.68 -24.86 10.10
C GLU A 352 -28.38 -24.18 8.91
N TYR A 353 -27.74 -23.16 8.33
CA TYR A 353 -28.26 -22.36 7.21
C TYR A 353 -27.53 -22.64 5.89
N ALA A 354 -26.71 -23.69 5.82
CA ALA A 354 -26.01 -24.08 4.61
C ALA A 354 -27.00 -24.42 3.49
N ALA A 355 -26.77 -23.90 2.27
CA ALA A 355 -27.70 -24.06 1.15
C ALA A 355 -27.66 -25.47 0.53
N ASN A 356 -26.59 -26.23 0.79
CA ASN A 356 -26.35 -27.56 0.25
C ASN A 356 -25.33 -28.32 1.11
N ASP A 357 -25.19 -29.63 0.84
CA ASP A 357 -24.28 -30.50 1.57
C ASP A 357 -22.81 -30.10 1.42
N ASN A 358 -22.41 -29.48 0.29
CA ASN A 358 -21.03 -29.05 0.09
C ASN A 358 -20.64 -27.92 1.05
N GLU A 359 -21.48 -26.90 1.19
CA GLU A 359 -21.28 -25.82 2.16
C GLU A 359 -21.27 -26.36 3.60
N LYS A 360 -22.20 -27.27 3.92
CA LYS A 360 -22.27 -27.91 5.23
C LYS A 360 -20.99 -28.68 5.56
N ASN A 361 -20.49 -29.46 4.60
CA ASN A 361 -19.25 -30.23 4.74
C ASN A 361 -18.03 -29.31 4.84
N MET A 362 -17.97 -28.23 4.05
CA MET A 362 -16.93 -27.22 4.15
C MET A 362 -16.86 -26.60 5.55
N ILE A 363 -18.00 -26.13 6.08
CA ILE A 363 -18.08 -25.53 7.41
C ILE A 363 -17.66 -26.55 8.48
N LYS A 364 -18.10 -27.81 8.36
CA LYS A 364 -17.68 -28.90 9.25
C LYS A 364 -16.16 -29.10 9.25
N HIS A 365 -15.51 -29.03 8.10
CA HIS A 365 -14.04 -29.10 8.00
C HIS A 365 -13.35 -27.88 8.60
N TYR A 366 -13.89 -26.66 8.43
CA TYR A 366 -13.35 -25.46 9.09
C TYR A 366 -13.46 -25.54 10.61
N ILE A 367 -14.61 -25.99 11.12
CA ILE A 367 -14.81 -26.22 12.56
C ILE A 367 -13.76 -27.20 13.08
N ASN A 368 -13.52 -28.29 12.36
CA ASN A 368 -12.52 -29.29 12.76
C ASN A 368 -11.09 -28.72 12.74
N SER A 369 -10.73 -28.00 11.67
CA SER A 369 -9.43 -27.31 11.52
C SER A 369 -9.14 -26.34 12.67
N ILE A 370 -10.13 -25.50 13.00
CA ILE A 370 -10.00 -24.47 14.03
C ILE A 370 -10.03 -25.04 15.45
N LYS A 371 -10.65 -26.20 15.65
CA LYS A 371 -10.87 -26.78 16.99
C LYS A 371 -9.86 -27.87 17.33
N VAL A 372 -9.70 -28.87 16.48
CA VAL A 372 -9.15 -30.18 16.87
C VAL A 372 -7.83 -30.53 16.16
N LEU A 373 -7.69 -30.07 14.92
CA LEU A 373 -6.72 -30.55 13.93
C LEU A 373 -5.29 -30.07 14.14
#